data_AF-A0A7J6K460-F1
#
_entry.id   AF-A0A7J6K460-F1
#
_cell.length_a   1.000
_cell.length_b   1.000
_cell.length_c   1.000
_cell.angle_alpha   90.00
_cell.angle_beta   90.00
_cell.angle_gamma   90.00
#
_symmetry.space_group_name_H-M   'P 1'
#
loop_
_entity.id
_entity.type
_entity.pdbx_description
1 polymer ?
#
loop_
_entity_poly.entity_id
_entity_poly.type
_entity_poly.pdbx_seq_one_letter_code
_entity_poly.pdbx_strand_id
1 'polypeptide(L)'
;MHLASQRNEDKPGLALEPIGLRLTGVFDLLAEQVTPNDETLPRRGRHFYDLPECLPVLDTFSTSSSLTPEGYHLCLFRDREDQQPHAVVSSVPSEGPLFAVVCADPELLTLPDPPVVSRSVAEPPRKQRGKKTRKAEGLDADQAASKAEDAHVPLLLSAVLLHCDRILAASSTPTARAKNGTKKSRTVEKKTEQRSQDPETQQNEYHVEEAKRIRSALVNWLNAELAVGDASLARIEANTQSWKQKRKKAVVSSDLSGLGVLVPYDAETETGYRSLGFTDSGLRKTILAIKAAPKEERDMQPLDELLNLAGIAMDEGDVGAALHLGRNLFLLDAPNEKCCRMLTPAKLLLRSAYYLLEQPHFAQVVEVAAEFRAENR
;
A
#
# COMPACT_ATOMS: atom_id res chain seq x y z
N MET A 1 -3.85 6.85 -16.65
CA MET A 1 -3.41 6.75 -18.06
C MET A 1 -3.84 7.92 -18.91
N HIS A 2 -5.13 8.23 -19.05
CA HIS A 2 -5.57 9.37 -19.90
C HIS A 2 -4.81 10.69 -19.63
N LEU A 3 -4.74 11.12 -18.37
CA LEU A 3 -3.95 12.29 -17.95
C LEU A 3 -2.45 12.18 -18.25
N ALA A 4 -1.90 10.97 -18.14
CA ALA A 4 -0.50 10.71 -18.40
C ALA A 4 -0.20 10.83 -19.92
N SER A 5 -1.09 10.31 -20.77
CA SER A 5 -0.99 10.41 -22.23
C SER A 5 -1.11 11.85 -22.74
N GLN A 6 -1.95 12.69 -22.10
CA GLN A 6 -2.02 14.11 -22.44
C GLN A 6 -0.70 14.86 -22.19
N ARG A 7 0.13 14.35 -21.27
CA ARG A 7 1.38 14.98 -20.86
C ARG A 7 2.60 14.39 -21.55
N ASN A 8 2.59 13.09 -21.81
CA ASN A 8 3.62 12.37 -22.54
C ASN A 8 2.95 11.33 -23.45
N GLU A 9 2.64 11.74 -24.68
CA GLU A 9 1.92 10.92 -25.65
C GLU A 9 2.71 9.67 -26.04
N ASP A 10 4.02 9.84 -26.28
CA ASP A 10 4.92 8.76 -26.70
C ASP A 10 5.15 7.74 -25.58
N LYS A 11 5.30 8.21 -24.33
CA LYS A 11 5.59 7.37 -23.16
C LYS A 11 4.77 7.80 -21.94
N PRO A 12 3.46 7.48 -21.90
CA PRO A 12 2.60 7.86 -20.79
C PRO A 12 3.09 7.36 -19.43
N GLY A 13 3.77 6.20 -19.40
CA GLY A 13 4.36 5.64 -18.18
C GLY A 13 5.39 6.55 -17.49
N LEU A 14 6.02 7.45 -18.26
CA LEU A 14 7.03 8.41 -17.78
C LEU A 14 6.47 9.82 -17.56
N ALA A 15 5.14 10.01 -17.60
CA ALA A 15 4.54 11.34 -17.44
C ALA A 15 4.87 12.04 -16.10
N LEU A 16 5.24 11.25 -15.08
CA LEU A 16 5.60 11.73 -13.74
C LEU A 16 7.12 11.75 -13.48
N GLU A 17 7.95 11.43 -14.48
CA GLU A 17 9.41 11.44 -14.37
C GLU A 17 9.94 12.79 -13.82
N PRO A 18 9.41 13.96 -14.22
CA PRO A 18 9.87 15.24 -13.70
C PRO A 18 9.65 15.45 -12.19
N ILE A 19 8.84 14.61 -11.53
CA ILE A 19 8.67 14.60 -10.07
C ILE A 19 9.25 13.33 -9.42
N GLY A 20 10.12 12.61 -10.13
CA GLY A 20 10.85 11.45 -9.63
C GLY A 20 10.06 10.16 -9.58
N LEU A 21 8.90 10.08 -10.24
CA LEU A 21 8.03 8.91 -10.24
C LEU A 21 7.77 8.38 -11.66
N ARG A 22 7.48 7.09 -11.79
CA ARG A 22 6.96 6.50 -13.03
C ARG A 22 5.77 5.60 -12.72
N LEU A 23 4.85 5.47 -13.67
CA LEU A 23 3.79 4.47 -13.62
C LEU A 23 4.38 3.09 -13.93
N THR A 24 3.90 2.05 -13.24
CA THR A 24 4.36 0.66 -13.44
C THR A 24 3.23 -0.34 -13.16
N GLY A 25 3.49 -1.63 -13.31
CA GLY A 25 2.60 -2.72 -12.95
C GLY A 25 1.42 -2.77 -13.92
N VAL A 26 0.21 -2.51 -13.44
CA VAL A 26 -1.01 -2.50 -14.27
C VAL A 26 -0.94 -1.44 -15.39
N PHE A 27 -0.17 -0.37 -15.19
CA PHE A 27 -0.01 0.66 -16.22
C PHE A 27 0.85 0.20 -17.41
N ASP A 28 1.70 -0.80 -17.23
CA ASP A 28 2.47 -1.39 -18.32
C ASP A 28 1.53 -2.16 -19.28
N LEU A 29 0.47 -2.77 -18.74
CA LEU A 29 -0.59 -3.40 -19.52
C LEU A 29 -1.44 -2.35 -20.28
N LEU A 30 -1.81 -1.25 -19.61
CA LEU A 30 -2.56 -0.16 -20.26
C LEU A 30 -1.75 0.61 -21.30
N ALA A 31 -0.42 0.56 -21.21
CA ALA A 31 0.49 1.09 -22.22
C ALA A 31 0.79 0.08 -23.34
N GLU A 32 0.07 -1.05 -23.39
CA GLU A 32 0.25 -2.15 -24.36
C GLU A 32 1.69 -2.72 -24.40
N GLN A 33 2.45 -2.54 -23.32
CA GLN A 33 3.79 -3.14 -23.19
C GLN A 33 3.71 -4.63 -22.84
N VAL A 34 2.51 -5.09 -22.45
CA VAL A 34 2.24 -6.43 -21.92
C VAL A 34 0.85 -6.91 -22.31
N THR A 35 0.70 -8.19 -22.63
CA THR A 35 -0.60 -8.81 -22.91
C THR A 35 -1.26 -9.33 -21.61
N PRO A 36 -2.60 -9.34 -21.49
CA PRO A 36 -3.31 -9.88 -20.32
C PRO A 36 -2.95 -11.33 -19.92
N ASN A 37 -2.48 -12.14 -20.86
CA ASN A 37 -2.08 -13.53 -20.64
C ASN A 37 -0.57 -13.69 -20.34
N ASP A 38 0.17 -12.60 -20.13
CA ASP A 38 1.58 -12.69 -19.77
C ASP A 38 1.68 -13.15 -18.31
N GLU A 39 2.21 -14.36 -18.10
CA GLU A 39 2.44 -15.00 -16.79
C GLU A 39 3.37 -14.16 -15.88
N THR A 40 4.12 -13.20 -16.43
CA THR A 40 4.97 -12.28 -15.66
C THR A 40 4.19 -11.10 -15.08
N LEU A 41 2.92 -10.88 -15.47
CA LEU A 41 2.09 -9.78 -14.98
C LEU A 41 2.02 -9.69 -13.45
N PRO A 42 1.80 -10.80 -12.71
CA PRO A 42 1.76 -10.75 -11.26
C PRO A 42 3.08 -10.31 -10.63
N ARG A 43 4.22 -10.43 -11.34
CA ARG A 43 5.55 -9.99 -10.87
C ARG A 43 5.86 -8.53 -11.20
N ARG A 44 5.21 -7.93 -12.20
CA ARG A 44 5.59 -6.61 -12.73
C ARG A 44 5.45 -5.53 -11.68
N GLY A 45 6.52 -4.77 -11.48
CA GLY A 45 6.60 -3.69 -10.49
C GLY A 45 6.69 -4.15 -9.04
N ARG A 46 6.63 -5.46 -8.74
CA ARG A 46 6.71 -5.96 -7.37
C ARG A 46 8.12 -5.90 -6.80
N HIS A 47 8.20 -5.38 -5.60
CA HIS A 47 9.38 -5.33 -4.76
C HIS A 47 9.41 -6.49 -3.77
N PHE A 48 10.57 -6.69 -3.13
CA PHE A 48 10.86 -7.89 -2.35
C PHE A 48 9.90 -8.14 -1.17
N TYR A 49 9.38 -7.09 -0.54
CA TYR A 49 8.48 -7.17 0.61
C TYR A 49 7.00 -7.00 0.25
N ASP A 50 6.67 -6.88 -1.04
CA ASP A 50 5.29 -6.66 -1.46
C ASP A 50 4.41 -7.84 -1.13
N LEU A 51 3.44 -7.58 -0.26
CA LEU A 51 2.36 -8.51 0.02
C LEU A 51 1.41 -8.61 -1.19
N PRO A 52 0.69 -9.73 -1.35
CA PRO A 52 -0.32 -9.87 -2.40
C PRO A 52 -1.37 -8.75 -2.43
N GLU A 53 -1.74 -8.26 -1.25
CA GLU A 53 -2.68 -7.15 -1.01
C GLU A 53 -2.16 -5.79 -1.52
N CYS A 54 -0.85 -5.66 -1.70
CA CYS A 54 -0.20 -4.47 -2.23
C CYS A 54 0.00 -4.64 -3.74
N LEU A 55 -0.69 -3.84 -4.55
CA LEU A 55 -0.55 -3.79 -6.00
C LEU A 55 0.33 -2.59 -6.40
N PRO A 56 1.58 -2.79 -6.86
CA PRO A 56 2.46 -1.70 -7.26
C PRO A 56 1.90 -0.92 -8.46
N VAL A 57 1.96 0.40 -8.37
CA VAL A 57 1.40 1.31 -9.39
C VAL A 57 2.32 2.48 -9.72
N LEU A 58 3.18 2.90 -8.79
CA LEU A 58 4.20 3.90 -9.02
C LEU A 58 5.53 3.44 -8.43
N ASP A 59 6.61 3.76 -9.12
CA ASP A 59 7.97 3.45 -8.70
C ASP A 59 8.85 4.68 -8.86
N THR A 60 9.97 4.72 -8.13
CA THR A 60 10.93 5.84 -8.25
C THR A 60 11.63 5.79 -9.60
N PHE A 61 11.80 6.95 -10.22
CA PHE A 61 12.49 7.08 -11.50
C PHE A 61 13.87 7.72 -11.32
N SER A 62 14.91 6.97 -11.72
CA SER A 62 16.32 7.33 -12.03
C SER A 62 17.15 8.23 -11.09
N THR A 63 16.56 9.03 -10.22
CA THR A 63 17.24 9.94 -9.30
C THR A 63 16.65 9.78 -7.91
N SER A 64 17.39 9.14 -7.01
CA SER A 64 17.02 9.07 -5.59
C SER A 64 17.01 10.48 -5.01
N SER A 65 15.89 10.87 -4.40
CA SER A 65 15.78 12.11 -3.63
C SER A 65 15.52 11.77 -2.17
N SER A 66 15.60 12.75 -1.27
CA SER A 66 15.17 12.54 0.13
C SER A 66 13.68 12.21 0.24
N LEU A 67 12.86 12.55 -0.76
CA LEU A 67 11.43 12.25 -0.81
C LEU A 67 11.15 10.89 -1.46
N THR A 68 12.01 10.44 -2.36
CA THR A 68 11.90 9.20 -3.14
C THR A 68 13.25 8.49 -3.12
N PRO A 69 13.63 7.87 -2.00
CA PRO A 69 14.87 7.10 -1.92
C PRO A 69 14.85 5.93 -2.91
N GLU A 70 16.01 5.34 -3.19
CA GLU A 70 16.10 4.19 -4.09
C GLU A 70 15.20 3.03 -3.60
N GLY A 71 14.40 2.49 -4.51
CA GLY A 71 13.41 1.45 -4.20
C GLY A 71 12.10 1.97 -3.59
N TYR A 72 11.96 3.28 -3.37
CA TYR A 72 10.67 3.86 -2.98
C TYR A 72 9.63 3.60 -4.06
N HIS A 73 8.49 3.04 -3.68
CA HIS A 73 7.39 2.76 -4.57
C HIS A 73 6.06 2.88 -3.83
N LEU A 74 4.97 2.99 -4.60
CA LEU A 74 3.61 3.10 -4.10
C LEU A 74 2.76 1.94 -4.62
N CYS A 75 1.96 1.40 -3.71
CA CYS A 75 1.02 0.33 -3.97
C CYS A 75 -0.41 0.79 -3.67
N LEU A 76 -1.35 0.39 -4.52
CA LEU A 76 -2.76 0.32 -4.13
C LEU A 76 -2.93 -0.84 -3.15
N PHE A 77 -3.65 -0.61 -2.06
CA PHE A 77 -3.83 -1.60 -1.00
C PHE A 77 -5.30 -1.98 -0.83
N ARG A 78 -5.56 -3.29 -0.78
CA ARG A 78 -6.88 -3.90 -0.56
C ARG A 78 -6.74 -5.21 0.21
N ASP A 79 -7.65 -5.47 1.15
CA ASP A 79 -7.58 -6.70 1.95
C ASP A 79 -8.18 -7.91 1.20
N ARG A 80 -8.97 -7.68 0.14
CA ARG A 80 -9.59 -8.72 -0.71
C ARG A 80 -9.48 -8.38 -2.20
N GLU A 81 -9.52 -9.40 -3.04
CA GLU A 81 -9.43 -9.31 -4.50
C GLU A 81 -10.65 -8.70 -5.16
N ASP A 82 -11.83 -8.88 -4.56
CA ASP A 82 -13.10 -8.36 -5.05
C ASP A 82 -13.34 -6.90 -4.62
N GLN A 83 -12.57 -6.44 -3.63
CA GLN A 83 -12.69 -5.10 -3.07
C GLN A 83 -11.94 -4.07 -3.93
N GLN A 84 -12.51 -2.87 -4.00
CA GLN A 84 -11.76 -1.70 -4.45
C GLN A 84 -10.61 -1.40 -3.48
N PRO A 85 -9.43 -1.00 -3.97
CA PRO A 85 -8.40 -0.46 -3.11
C PRO A 85 -8.91 0.70 -2.27
N HIS A 86 -8.55 0.70 -0.99
CA HIS A 86 -9.03 1.68 -0.02
C HIS A 86 -7.91 2.55 0.56
N ALA A 87 -6.66 2.21 0.23
CA ALA A 87 -5.50 3.03 0.56
C ALA A 87 -4.43 2.99 -0.54
N VAL A 88 -3.57 4.02 -0.54
CA VAL A 88 -2.24 3.99 -1.16
C VAL A 88 -1.21 3.89 -0.05
N VAL A 89 -0.32 2.92 -0.18
CA VAL A 89 0.78 2.69 0.76
C VAL A 89 2.11 2.85 0.02
N SER A 90 3.16 3.28 0.72
CA SER A 90 4.51 3.31 0.20
C SER A 90 5.43 2.40 0.98
N SER A 91 6.44 1.85 0.31
CA SER A 91 7.51 1.10 0.96
C SER A 91 8.87 1.44 0.34
N VAL A 92 9.92 1.24 1.13
CA VAL A 92 11.33 1.37 0.75
C VAL A 92 12.00 0.07 1.18
N PRO A 93 12.19 -0.90 0.28
CA PRO A 93 12.68 -2.24 0.66
C PRO A 93 14.05 -2.25 1.35
N SER A 94 14.88 -1.25 1.13
CA SER A 94 16.17 -1.11 1.83
C SER A 94 16.02 -0.73 3.32
N GLU A 95 14.87 -0.17 3.73
CA GLU A 95 14.56 0.21 5.11
C GLU A 95 13.82 -0.90 5.89
N GLY A 96 13.28 -1.90 5.17
CA GLY A 96 12.63 -3.07 5.74
C GLY A 96 11.22 -3.32 5.21
N PRO A 97 10.44 -4.19 5.87
CA PRO A 97 9.15 -4.68 5.38
C PRO A 97 7.96 -3.73 5.63
N LEU A 98 8.19 -2.57 6.25
CA LEU A 98 7.11 -1.68 6.66
C LEU A 98 6.50 -0.94 5.46
N PHE A 99 5.19 -0.76 5.52
CA PHE A 99 4.43 0.08 4.61
C PHE A 99 3.89 1.31 5.35
N ALA A 100 4.12 2.49 4.78
CA ALA A 100 3.56 3.74 5.26
C ALA A 100 2.29 4.08 4.48
N VAL A 101 1.20 4.40 5.20
CA VAL A 101 -0.06 4.83 4.55
C VAL A 101 0.09 6.27 4.07
N VAL A 102 0.07 6.45 2.75
CA VAL A 102 0.23 7.75 2.08
C VAL A 102 -1.09 8.50 2.03
N CYS A 103 -2.14 7.85 1.55
CA CYS A 103 -3.50 8.35 1.63
C CYS A 103 -4.49 7.18 1.69
N ALA A 104 -5.68 7.40 2.24
CA ALA A 104 -6.72 6.38 2.32
C ALA A 104 -8.11 6.99 2.37
N ASP A 105 -9.11 6.20 2.00
CA ASP A 105 -10.51 6.56 2.06
C ASP A 105 -11.26 5.66 3.05
N PRO A 106 -11.76 6.18 4.19
CA PRO A 106 -12.49 5.41 5.17
C PRO A 106 -13.79 4.79 4.62
N GLU A 107 -14.37 5.35 3.55
CA GLU A 107 -15.61 4.85 2.94
C GLU A 107 -15.37 3.57 2.12
N LEU A 108 -14.21 3.47 1.45
CA LEU A 108 -13.82 2.28 0.69
C LEU A 108 -13.38 1.11 1.58
N LEU A 109 -13.11 1.36 2.87
CA LEU A 109 -12.80 0.30 3.83
C LEU A 109 -14.07 -0.47 4.23
N THR A 110 -14.37 -1.52 3.47
CA THR A 110 -15.45 -2.47 3.74
C THR A 110 -14.95 -3.62 4.61
N LEU A 111 -15.69 -3.98 5.65
CA LEU A 111 -15.40 -5.16 6.46
C LEU A 111 -15.87 -6.42 5.74
N PRO A 112 -15.19 -7.56 5.93
CA PRO A 112 -15.65 -8.84 5.41
C PRO A 112 -16.89 -9.31 6.18
N ASP A 113 -17.79 -9.98 5.46
CA ASP A 113 -18.86 -10.73 6.10
C ASP A 113 -18.25 -11.88 6.92
N PRO A 114 -18.85 -12.26 8.07
CA PRO A 114 -18.40 -13.39 8.85
C PRO A 114 -18.47 -14.68 8.00
N PRO A 115 -17.59 -15.66 8.26
CA PRO A 115 -17.59 -16.92 7.51
C PRO A 115 -18.95 -17.60 7.64
N VAL A 116 -19.50 -18.10 6.53
CA VAL A 116 -20.77 -18.84 6.54
C VAL A 116 -20.52 -20.20 7.18
N VAL A 117 -20.62 -20.28 8.50
CA VAL A 117 -20.69 -21.57 9.19
C VAL A 117 -21.97 -22.23 8.71
N SER A 118 -21.88 -23.45 8.19
CA SER A 118 -23.04 -24.25 7.77
C SER A 118 -23.96 -24.47 8.97
N ARG A 119 -24.88 -23.52 9.19
CA ARG A 119 -25.92 -23.65 10.21
C ARG A 119 -26.75 -24.87 9.82
N SER A 120 -26.76 -25.88 10.67
CA SER A 120 -27.74 -26.96 10.58
C SER A 120 -29.13 -26.33 10.53
N VAL A 121 -29.95 -26.80 9.60
CA VAL A 121 -31.25 -26.28 9.20
C VAL A 121 -32.09 -25.88 10.42
N ALA A 122 -32.29 -24.58 10.64
CA ALA A 122 -33.27 -24.06 11.59
C ALA A 122 -34.50 -23.54 10.81
N GLU A 123 -35.68 -23.97 11.25
CA GLU A 123 -37.01 -23.76 10.65
C GLU A 123 -37.35 -22.29 10.28
N PRO A 124 -38.22 -22.07 9.28
CA PRO A 124 -38.59 -20.74 8.82
C PRO A 124 -39.43 -19.99 9.88
N PRO A 125 -39.25 -18.65 10.03
CA PRO A 125 -39.97 -17.89 11.01
C PRO A 125 -41.45 -17.68 10.61
N ARG A 126 -42.32 -17.75 11.62
CA ARG A 126 -43.77 -17.51 11.53
C ARG A 126 -44.07 -16.05 11.15
N LYS A 127 -44.99 -15.90 10.19
CA LYS A 127 -45.58 -14.62 9.74
C LYS A 127 -46.20 -13.82 10.88
N GLN A 128 -45.89 -12.52 10.97
CA GLN A 128 -46.76 -11.53 11.60
C GLN A 128 -47.14 -10.42 10.62
N ARG A 129 -48.43 -10.09 10.64
CA ARG A 129 -49.12 -9.11 9.78
C ARG A 129 -48.93 -7.68 10.28
N GLY A 130 -48.39 -6.83 9.41
CA GLY A 130 -49.01 -5.60 8.91
C GLY A 130 -49.05 -4.32 9.76
N LYS A 131 -48.58 -3.19 9.19
CA LYS A 131 -49.40 -1.97 9.03
C LYS A 131 -48.80 -0.91 8.09
N LYS A 132 -49.62 -0.55 7.09
CA LYS A 132 -49.90 0.76 6.45
C LYS A 132 -48.81 1.55 5.70
N THR A 133 -49.03 1.55 4.39
CA THR A 133 -48.80 2.60 3.38
C THR A 133 -49.24 4.01 3.79
N ARG A 134 -48.45 5.02 3.41
CA ARG A 134 -48.91 6.33 2.91
C ARG A 134 -48.01 6.81 1.76
N LYS A 135 -48.63 7.61 0.89
CA LYS A 135 -48.36 7.93 -0.52
C LYS A 135 -47.28 9.00 -0.72
N ALA A 136 -46.80 9.07 -1.97
CA ALA A 136 -45.77 9.94 -2.53
C ALA A 136 -46.24 11.37 -2.91
N GLU A 137 -45.27 12.29 -3.03
CA GLU A 137 -44.95 13.16 -4.22
C GLU A 137 -44.41 14.56 -3.83
N GLY A 138 -43.40 15.04 -4.60
CA GLY A 138 -42.83 16.40 -4.59
C GLY A 138 -41.29 16.38 -4.70
N LEU A 139 -40.71 16.27 -5.90
CA LEU A 139 -40.28 17.33 -6.83
C LEU A 139 -38.90 17.95 -6.52
N ASP A 140 -37.93 17.49 -7.32
CA ASP A 140 -36.78 18.20 -7.91
C ASP A 140 -36.43 19.60 -7.39
N ALA A 141 -35.29 19.68 -6.69
CA ALA A 141 -34.31 20.78 -6.72
C ALA A 141 -33.07 20.47 -5.84
N ASP A 142 -33.21 19.58 -4.85
CA ASP A 142 -32.18 19.29 -3.83
C ASP A 142 -31.10 18.26 -4.24
N GLN A 143 -31.31 17.49 -5.31
CA GLN A 143 -30.36 16.45 -5.74
C GLN A 143 -29.09 16.98 -6.44
N ALA A 144 -29.06 18.27 -6.80
CA ALA A 144 -27.88 18.88 -7.41
C ALA A 144 -26.91 19.44 -6.36
N ALA A 145 -27.42 19.91 -5.21
CA ALA A 145 -26.60 20.43 -4.12
C ALA A 145 -25.98 19.30 -3.27
N SER A 146 -26.67 18.15 -3.13
CA SER A 146 -26.13 16.98 -2.41
C SER A 146 -25.06 16.20 -3.19
N LYS A 147 -24.87 16.45 -4.49
CA LYS A 147 -23.83 15.80 -5.30
C LYS A 147 -22.44 16.41 -5.14
N ALA A 148 -22.35 17.64 -4.63
CA ALA A 148 -21.08 18.36 -4.53
C ALA A 148 -20.28 18.00 -3.25
N GLU A 149 -20.94 17.51 -2.19
CA GLU A 149 -20.28 17.15 -0.92
C GLU A 149 -19.64 15.74 -0.94
N ASP A 150 -20.14 14.84 -1.78
CA ASP A 150 -19.74 13.42 -1.86
C ASP A 150 -18.70 13.09 -2.96
N ALA A 151 -18.14 14.10 -3.63
CA ALA A 151 -17.16 13.87 -4.69
C ALA A 151 -15.82 13.40 -4.10
N HIS A 152 -15.59 12.08 -4.10
CA HIS A 152 -14.34 11.45 -3.63
C HIS A 152 -13.20 11.64 -4.65
N VAL A 153 -12.01 12.02 -4.17
CA VAL A 153 -10.80 12.13 -5.00
C VAL A 153 -10.16 10.74 -5.15
N PRO A 154 -10.00 10.19 -6.37
CA PRO A 154 -9.41 8.88 -6.58
C PRO A 154 -8.04 8.72 -5.89
N LEU A 155 -7.83 7.60 -5.19
CA LEU A 155 -6.68 7.34 -4.33
C LEU A 155 -5.32 7.63 -4.98
N LEU A 156 -5.12 7.16 -6.22
CA LEU A 156 -3.84 7.38 -6.91
C LEU A 156 -3.61 8.86 -7.24
N LEU A 157 -4.66 9.60 -7.59
CA LEU A 157 -4.55 11.04 -7.85
C LEU A 157 -4.28 11.80 -6.55
N SER A 158 -4.92 11.40 -5.45
CA SER A 158 -4.61 11.89 -4.10
C SER A 158 -3.14 11.69 -3.76
N ALA A 159 -2.58 10.50 -3.98
CA ALA A 159 -1.17 10.23 -3.72
C ALA A 159 -0.22 11.11 -4.54
N VAL A 160 -0.51 11.34 -5.84
CA VAL A 160 0.30 12.22 -6.69
C VAL A 160 0.19 13.68 -6.26
N LEU A 161 -1.00 14.16 -5.89
CA LEU A 161 -1.19 15.51 -5.34
C LEU A 161 -0.36 15.72 -4.06
N LEU A 162 -0.44 14.77 -3.11
CA LEU A 162 0.36 14.80 -1.88
C LEU A 162 1.86 14.81 -2.18
N HIS A 163 2.30 14.05 -3.17
CA HIS A 163 3.70 14.02 -3.57
C HIS A 163 4.16 15.37 -4.13
N CYS A 164 3.38 16.00 -5.01
CA CYS A 164 3.64 17.35 -5.47
C CYS A 164 3.71 18.33 -4.30
N ASP A 165 2.76 18.30 -3.37
CA ASP A 165 2.74 19.18 -2.19
C ASP A 165 3.99 19.01 -1.31
N ARG A 166 4.50 17.78 -1.15
CA ARG A 166 5.76 17.52 -0.43
C ARG A 166 6.97 18.12 -1.14
N ILE A 167 7.06 18.04 -2.47
CA ILE A 167 8.14 18.68 -3.25
C ILE A 167 8.09 20.20 -3.03
N LEU A 168 6.90 20.80 -3.12
CA LEU A 168 6.71 22.23 -2.90
C LEU A 168 7.09 22.65 -1.47
N ALA A 169 6.66 21.89 -0.47
CA ALA A 169 6.99 22.14 0.93
C ALA A 169 8.50 22.04 1.19
N ALA A 170 9.16 21.01 0.65
CA ALA A 170 10.60 20.81 0.81
C ALA A 170 11.41 22.02 0.30
N SER A 171 10.96 22.66 -0.80
CA SER A 171 11.59 23.87 -1.36
C SER A 171 11.44 25.13 -0.49
N SER A 172 10.42 25.18 0.38
CA SER A 172 10.12 26.33 1.23
C SER A 172 10.88 26.33 2.57
N THR A 173 11.41 25.17 2.97
CA THR A 173 12.18 25.03 4.22
C THR A 173 13.58 25.61 4.05
N PRO A 174 14.00 26.61 4.85
CA PRO A 174 15.36 27.12 4.79
C PRO A 174 16.32 26.01 5.24
N THR A 175 17.21 25.55 4.37
CA THR A 175 18.35 24.71 4.76
C THR A 175 19.14 25.44 5.84
N ALA A 176 19.16 24.91 7.06
CA ALA A 176 19.97 25.43 8.16
C ALA A 176 21.45 25.40 7.75
N ARG A 177 21.97 26.53 7.26
CA ARG A 177 23.40 26.70 6.99
C ARG A 177 24.16 26.47 8.29
N ALA A 178 25.05 25.48 8.27
CA ALA A 178 26.00 25.19 9.32
C ALA A 178 26.75 26.48 9.74
N LYS A 179 26.56 26.89 10.99
CA LYS A 179 27.39 27.92 11.63
C LYS A 179 28.73 27.30 11.99
N ASN A 180 29.72 27.40 11.10
CA ASN A 180 31.12 27.37 11.51
C ASN A 180 31.72 28.75 11.26
N GLY A 181 32.08 29.41 12.35
CA GLY A 181 32.73 30.71 12.32
C GLY A 181 34.25 30.59 12.30
N THR A 182 34.91 31.46 11.53
CA THR A 182 36.17 32.09 11.93
C THR A 182 36.41 33.36 11.10
N LYS A 183 36.81 34.44 11.78
CA LYS A 183 37.16 35.75 11.19
C LYS A 183 38.50 35.69 10.45
N LYS A 184 38.61 36.32 9.27
CA LYS A 184 39.43 37.54 9.03
C LYS A 184 39.58 37.93 7.54
N SER A 185 39.53 39.25 7.35
CA SER A 185 40.25 40.10 6.40
C SER A 185 39.67 40.43 5.01
N ARG A 186 39.70 41.75 4.74
CA ARG A 186 39.36 42.49 3.52
C ARG A 186 40.29 42.14 2.35
N THR A 187 39.72 42.06 1.14
CA THR A 187 40.16 42.79 -0.08
C THR A 187 38.96 42.95 -1.01
N VAL A 188 38.79 44.16 -1.55
CA VAL A 188 37.75 44.52 -2.52
C VAL A 188 38.27 44.17 -3.92
N GLU A 189 37.64 43.23 -4.60
CA GLU A 189 37.79 43.03 -6.05
C GLU A 189 36.41 42.99 -6.70
N LYS A 190 36.18 43.96 -7.60
CA LYS A 190 35.06 43.97 -8.55
C LYS A 190 35.28 42.81 -9.52
N LYS A 191 34.46 41.76 -9.42
CA LYS A 191 34.39 40.70 -10.42
C LYS A 191 32.95 40.56 -10.89
N THR A 192 32.78 40.74 -12.20
CA THR A 192 31.56 40.60 -12.98
C THR A 192 30.77 39.35 -12.58
N GLU A 193 29.55 39.54 -12.10
CA GLU A 193 28.62 38.47 -11.75
C GLU A 193 28.09 37.80 -13.03
N GLN A 194 28.83 36.82 -13.55
CA GLN A 194 28.20 35.70 -14.25
C GLN A 194 27.78 34.71 -13.17
N ARG A 195 26.50 34.78 -12.80
CA ARG A 195 25.85 33.84 -11.90
C ARG A 195 25.73 32.49 -12.60
N SER A 196 26.82 31.72 -12.63
CA SER A 196 26.77 30.29 -12.91
C SER A 196 25.99 29.64 -11.77
N GLN A 197 24.68 29.46 -11.96
CA GLN A 197 23.87 28.70 -11.01
C GLN A 197 24.41 27.28 -10.95
N ASP A 198 24.57 26.76 -9.74
CA ASP A 198 25.01 25.40 -9.48
C ASP A 198 24.03 24.42 -10.15
N PRO A 199 24.48 23.41 -10.94
CA PRO A 199 23.60 22.43 -11.60
C PRO A 199 22.57 21.79 -10.66
N GLU A 200 22.92 21.55 -9.39
CA GLU A 200 21.98 21.03 -8.38
C GLU A 200 20.83 22.00 -8.07
N THR A 201 21.11 23.31 -8.08
CA THR A 201 20.09 24.35 -7.84
C THR A 201 19.12 24.43 -9.01
N GLN A 202 19.61 24.31 -10.24
CA GLN A 202 18.78 24.32 -11.45
C GLN A 202 17.88 23.08 -11.53
N GLN A 203 18.41 21.90 -11.19
CA GLN A 203 17.65 20.66 -11.18
C GLN A 203 16.53 20.69 -10.12
N ASN A 204 16.81 21.20 -8.92
CA ASN A 204 15.80 21.36 -7.88
C ASN A 204 14.71 22.37 -8.29
N GLU A 205 15.06 23.49 -8.92
CA GLU A 205 14.10 24.48 -9.42
C GLU A 205 13.19 23.88 -10.50
N TYR A 206 13.74 23.04 -11.39
CA TYR A 206 12.97 22.30 -12.39
C TYR A 206 11.93 21.37 -11.76
N HIS A 207 12.33 20.52 -10.80
CA HIS A 207 11.42 19.59 -10.13
C HIS A 207 10.28 20.32 -9.40
N VAL A 208 10.57 21.46 -8.77
CA VAL A 208 9.58 22.28 -8.07
C VAL A 208 8.58 22.88 -9.05
N GLU A 209 9.05 23.42 -10.17
CA GLU A 209 8.16 24.03 -11.17
C GLU A 209 7.28 22.98 -11.87
N GLU A 210 7.83 21.81 -12.17
CA GLU A 210 7.06 20.69 -12.72
C GLU A 210 6.04 20.14 -11.71
N ALA A 211 6.37 20.08 -10.41
CA ALA A 211 5.41 19.74 -9.37
C ALA A 211 4.23 20.73 -9.33
N LYS A 212 4.46 22.05 -9.46
CA LYS A 212 3.37 23.05 -9.55
C LYS A 212 2.48 22.82 -10.77
N ARG A 213 3.09 22.55 -11.93
CA ARG A 213 2.37 22.31 -13.19
C ARG A 213 1.49 21.07 -13.11
N ILE A 214 2.07 19.94 -12.68
CA ILE A 214 1.34 18.68 -12.52
C ILE A 214 0.20 18.84 -11.52
N ARG A 215 0.48 19.40 -10.34
CA ARG A 215 -0.54 19.66 -9.33
C ARG A 215 -1.69 20.51 -9.86
N SER A 216 -1.38 21.61 -10.54
CA SER A 216 -2.41 22.51 -11.08
C SER A 216 -3.26 21.82 -12.15
N ALA A 217 -2.63 21.05 -13.05
CA ALA A 217 -3.34 20.27 -14.06
C ALA A 217 -4.27 19.23 -13.44
N LEU A 218 -3.81 18.51 -12.41
CA LEU A 218 -4.60 17.54 -11.67
C LEU A 218 -5.81 18.17 -10.99
N VAL A 219 -5.61 19.27 -10.25
CA VAL A 219 -6.72 19.98 -9.57
C VAL A 219 -7.73 20.50 -10.58
N ASN A 220 -7.28 21.09 -11.68
CA ASN A 220 -8.17 21.58 -12.73
C ASN A 220 -9.00 20.44 -13.33
N TRP A 221 -8.38 19.28 -13.60
CA TRP A 221 -9.07 18.11 -14.12
C TRP A 221 -10.08 17.54 -13.12
N LEU A 222 -9.71 17.42 -11.83
CA LEU A 222 -10.61 16.96 -10.77
C LEU A 222 -11.83 17.87 -10.64
N ASN A 223 -11.63 19.19 -10.71
CA ASN A 223 -12.72 20.17 -10.65
C ASN A 223 -13.62 20.07 -11.88
N ALA A 224 -13.05 19.89 -13.08
CA ALA A 224 -13.79 19.83 -14.33
C ALA A 224 -14.58 18.52 -14.49
N GLU A 225 -13.96 17.38 -14.20
CA GLU A 225 -14.54 16.05 -14.48
C GLU A 225 -15.31 15.47 -13.30
N LEU A 226 -14.88 15.74 -12.07
CA LEU A 226 -15.44 15.13 -10.87
C LEU A 226 -16.17 16.13 -9.96
N ALA A 227 -16.21 17.41 -10.35
CA ALA A 227 -16.82 18.50 -9.56
C ALA A 227 -16.36 18.51 -8.08
N VAL A 228 -15.12 18.08 -7.82
CA VAL A 228 -14.59 18.03 -6.47
C VAL A 228 -14.31 19.46 -6.00
N GLY A 229 -15.27 20.08 -5.32
CA GLY A 229 -15.14 21.47 -4.85
C GLY A 229 -13.99 21.69 -3.86
N ASP A 230 -13.58 20.63 -3.13
CA ASP A 230 -12.50 20.68 -2.14
C ASP A 230 -11.62 19.41 -2.17
N ALA A 231 -10.84 19.25 -3.24
CA ALA A 231 -9.75 18.26 -3.32
C ALA A 231 -8.53 18.70 -2.47
N SER A 232 -8.76 19.35 -1.32
CA SER A 232 -7.66 19.88 -0.52
C SER A 232 -6.89 18.78 0.19
N LEU A 233 -5.59 19.04 0.34
CA LEU A 233 -4.66 18.31 1.19
C LEU A 233 -5.29 17.97 2.56
N ALA A 234 -5.97 18.93 3.17
CA ALA A 234 -6.60 18.77 4.48
C ALA A 234 -7.68 17.67 4.51
N ARG A 235 -8.53 17.58 3.47
CA ARG A 235 -9.55 16.53 3.38
C ARG A 235 -8.92 15.15 3.19
N ILE A 236 -7.91 15.04 2.32
CA ILE A 236 -7.18 13.78 2.10
C ILE A 236 -6.51 13.30 3.38
N GLU A 237 -5.87 14.21 4.12
CA GLU A 237 -5.25 13.91 5.41
C GLU A 237 -6.28 13.49 6.47
N ALA A 238 -7.41 14.20 6.58
CA ALA A 238 -8.48 13.86 7.50
C ALA A 238 -9.07 12.46 7.22
N ASN A 239 -9.35 12.16 5.95
CA ASN A 239 -9.81 10.84 5.52
C ASN A 239 -8.79 9.76 5.88
N THR A 240 -7.51 10.01 5.63
CA THR A 240 -6.42 9.08 5.96
C THR A 240 -6.36 8.79 7.47
N GLN A 241 -6.55 9.79 8.33
CA GLN A 241 -6.59 9.59 9.77
C GLN A 241 -7.84 8.82 10.23
N SER A 242 -9.01 9.15 9.68
CA SER A 242 -10.25 8.42 9.93
C SER A 242 -10.11 6.94 9.54
N TRP A 243 -9.55 6.66 8.36
CA TRP A 243 -9.26 5.32 7.90
C TRP A 243 -8.30 4.58 8.83
N LYS A 244 -7.22 5.22 9.30
CA LYS A 244 -6.26 4.60 10.24
C LYS A 244 -6.94 4.18 11.54
N GLN A 245 -7.84 5.02 12.07
CA GLN A 245 -8.60 4.72 13.28
C GLN A 245 -9.60 3.57 13.05
N LYS A 246 -10.32 3.58 11.93
CA LYS A 246 -11.27 2.52 11.55
C LYS A 246 -10.54 1.19 11.34
N ARG A 247 -9.43 1.20 10.59
CA ARG A 247 -8.60 0.02 10.34
C ARG A 247 -8.03 -0.56 11.62
N LYS A 248 -7.48 0.26 12.51
CA LYS A 248 -6.94 -0.22 13.81
C LYS A 248 -7.96 -1.01 14.63
N LYS A 249 -9.26 -0.69 14.50
CA LYS A 249 -10.36 -1.42 15.15
C LYS A 249 -10.81 -2.67 14.39
N ALA A 250 -10.57 -2.70 13.08
CA ALA A 250 -11.04 -3.75 12.17
C ALA A 250 -10.06 -4.92 12.05
N VAL A 251 -8.75 -4.67 12.20
CA VAL A 251 -7.73 -5.72 12.10
C VAL A 251 -7.82 -6.68 13.28
N VAL A 252 -7.68 -7.97 13.02
CA VAL A 252 -7.62 -9.03 14.05
C VAL A 252 -6.25 -9.09 14.73
N SER A 253 -5.20 -8.62 14.03
CA SER A 253 -3.84 -8.51 14.58
C SER A 253 -3.00 -7.47 13.83
N SER A 254 -1.99 -6.92 14.51
CA SER A 254 -0.88 -6.25 13.82
C SER A 254 0.02 -7.29 13.16
N ASP A 255 0.85 -6.85 12.22
CA ASP A 255 1.86 -7.71 11.58
C ASP A 255 3.11 -6.88 11.25
N LEU A 256 4.14 -7.54 10.72
CA LEU A 256 5.41 -6.90 10.38
C LEU A 256 5.35 -5.92 9.21
N SER A 257 4.23 -5.88 8.47
CA SER A 257 4.01 -4.89 7.40
C SER A 257 3.59 -3.52 7.95
N GLY A 258 3.04 -3.49 9.18
CA GLY A 258 2.38 -2.32 9.75
C GLY A 258 0.96 -2.06 9.22
N LEU A 259 0.49 -2.87 8.26
CA LEU A 259 -0.88 -2.79 7.74
C LEU A 259 -1.85 -3.65 8.55
N GLY A 260 -1.39 -4.67 9.26
CA GLY A 260 -2.23 -5.58 10.03
C GLY A 260 -3.07 -6.52 9.17
N VAL A 261 -3.62 -7.53 9.84
CA VAL A 261 -4.38 -8.63 9.24
C VAL A 261 -5.86 -8.38 9.44
N LEU A 262 -6.64 -8.44 8.36
CA LEU A 262 -8.08 -8.26 8.36
C LEU A 262 -8.71 -9.43 7.61
N VAL A 263 -9.54 -10.20 8.30
CA VAL A 263 -10.20 -11.42 7.80
C VAL A 263 -11.65 -11.45 8.27
N PRO A 264 -12.52 -12.23 7.61
CA PRO A 264 -13.82 -12.62 8.17
C PRO A 264 -13.69 -13.07 9.62
N TYR A 265 -14.50 -12.52 10.52
CA TYR A 265 -14.55 -12.92 11.93
C TYR A 265 -16.00 -12.91 12.41
N ASP A 266 -16.46 -14.06 12.91
CA ASP A 266 -17.75 -14.22 13.53
C ASP A 266 -17.61 -14.06 15.05
N ALA A 267 -18.22 -13.02 15.60
CA ALA A 267 -18.18 -12.73 17.02
C ALA A 267 -19.10 -13.62 17.87
N GLU A 268 -20.10 -14.29 17.27
CA GLU A 268 -20.99 -15.22 17.97
C GLU A 268 -20.30 -16.56 18.22
N THR A 269 -19.60 -17.07 17.21
CA THR A 269 -18.88 -18.35 17.28
C THR A 269 -17.41 -18.18 17.67
N GLU A 270 -16.91 -16.94 17.73
CA GLU A 270 -15.50 -16.59 17.94
C GLU A 270 -14.57 -17.21 16.88
N THR A 271 -15.06 -17.40 15.65
CA THR A 271 -14.33 -18.08 14.57
C THR A 271 -13.87 -17.13 13.47
N GLY A 272 -12.70 -17.40 12.91
CA GLY A 272 -12.06 -16.69 11.81
C GLY A 272 -10.62 -16.30 12.13
N TYR A 273 -10.31 -16.09 13.42
CA TYR A 273 -8.98 -15.81 13.91
C TYR A 273 -8.78 -16.25 15.36
N ARG A 274 -7.64 -16.88 15.63
CA ARG A 274 -7.09 -17.09 16.98
C ARG A 274 -5.62 -16.68 17.04
N SER A 275 -5.16 -16.31 18.23
CA SER A 275 -3.73 -16.08 18.48
C SER A 275 -2.98 -17.42 18.54
N LEU A 276 -1.82 -17.49 17.87
CA LEU A 276 -0.90 -18.64 17.97
C LEU A 276 0.10 -18.51 19.13
N GLY A 277 -0.09 -17.52 20.02
CA GLY A 277 0.76 -17.34 21.21
C GLY A 277 2.09 -16.62 20.98
N PHE A 278 2.30 -15.99 19.82
CA PHE A 278 3.48 -15.16 19.55
C PHE A 278 3.16 -13.66 19.52
N THR A 279 4.20 -12.84 19.75
CA THR A 279 4.21 -11.41 19.42
C THR A 279 5.13 -11.16 18.25
N ASP A 280 4.94 -10.08 17.50
CA ASP A 280 5.79 -9.73 16.34
C ASP A 280 7.28 -9.68 16.69
N SER A 281 7.62 -9.12 17.86
CA SER A 281 9.00 -9.06 18.36
C SER A 281 9.52 -10.43 18.81
N GLY A 282 8.67 -11.26 19.44
CA GLY A 282 8.99 -12.62 19.84
C GLY A 282 9.29 -13.51 18.64
N LEU A 283 8.39 -13.50 17.65
CA LEU A 283 8.57 -14.26 16.40
C LEU A 283 9.84 -13.81 15.67
N ARG A 284 10.06 -12.49 15.51
CA ARG A 284 11.29 -11.96 14.92
C ARG A 284 12.54 -12.49 15.64
N LYS A 285 12.55 -12.46 16.97
CA LYS A 285 13.68 -12.96 17.78
C LYS A 285 13.92 -14.45 17.55
N THR A 286 12.85 -15.25 17.56
CA THR A 286 12.92 -16.71 17.30
C THR A 286 13.49 -17.00 15.93
N ILE A 287 12.96 -16.38 14.87
CA ILE A 287 13.42 -16.61 13.49
C ILE A 287 14.87 -16.14 13.31
N LEU A 288 15.26 -14.99 13.88
CA LEU A 288 16.65 -14.53 13.81
C LEU A 288 17.62 -15.48 14.53
N ALA A 289 17.21 -16.07 15.64
CA ALA A 289 18.02 -17.09 16.33
C ALA A 289 18.24 -18.33 15.45
N ILE A 290 17.17 -18.81 14.81
CA ILE A 290 17.23 -19.93 13.83
C ILE A 290 18.17 -19.58 12.67
N LYS A 291 18.03 -18.37 12.11
CA LYS A 291 18.84 -17.91 10.97
C LYS A 291 20.33 -17.80 11.31
N ALA A 292 20.65 -17.37 12.53
CA ALA A 292 22.02 -17.20 12.99
C ALA A 292 22.75 -18.51 13.31
N ALA A 293 22.01 -19.58 13.63
CA ALA A 293 22.61 -20.87 13.97
C ALA A 293 23.21 -21.60 12.74
N PRO A 294 24.35 -22.30 12.91
CA PRO A 294 24.87 -23.25 11.94
C PRO A 294 23.81 -24.28 11.54
N LYS A 295 23.82 -24.75 10.30
CA LYS A 295 22.76 -25.61 9.74
C LYS A 295 22.50 -26.86 10.63
N GLU A 296 23.55 -27.41 11.20
CA GLU A 296 23.55 -28.62 12.04
C GLU A 296 23.03 -28.36 13.47
N GLU A 297 23.03 -27.10 13.92
CA GLU A 297 22.64 -26.68 15.28
C GLU A 297 21.32 -25.90 15.32
N ARG A 298 20.65 -25.76 14.16
CA ARG A 298 19.37 -25.05 14.07
C ARG A 298 18.28 -25.78 14.82
N ASP A 299 17.75 -25.14 15.85
CA ASP A 299 16.53 -25.58 16.53
C ASP A 299 15.29 -25.05 15.79
N MET A 300 14.65 -25.93 15.02
CA MET A 300 13.42 -25.62 14.29
C MET A 300 12.15 -25.83 15.13
N GLN A 301 12.25 -26.43 16.33
CA GLN A 301 11.08 -26.81 17.12
C GLN A 301 10.11 -25.65 17.37
N PRO A 302 10.58 -24.43 17.73
CA PRO A 302 9.66 -23.31 17.96
C PRO A 302 8.88 -22.89 16.71
N LEU A 303 9.49 -23.02 15.51
CA LEU A 303 8.79 -22.73 14.26
C LEU A 303 7.82 -23.86 13.91
N ASP A 304 8.25 -25.12 14.03
CA ASP A 304 7.42 -26.28 13.71
C ASP A 304 6.16 -26.33 14.58
N GLU A 305 6.25 -25.95 15.86
CA GLU A 305 5.09 -25.81 16.75
C GLU A 305 4.10 -24.75 16.24
N LEU A 306 4.59 -23.57 15.85
CA LEU A 306 3.76 -22.52 15.27
C LEU A 306 3.10 -22.94 13.96
N LEU A 307 3.80 -23.68 13.10
CA LEU A 307 3.26 -24.22 11.85
C LEU A 307 2.15 -25.24 12.13
N ASN A 308 2.33 -26.12 13.11
CA ASN A 308 1.32 -27.09 13.52
C ASN A 308 0.08 -26.40 14.09
N LEU A 309 0.26 -25.41 14.97
CA LEU A 309 -0.86 -24.64 15.52
C LEU A 309 -1.62 -23.87 14.43
N ALA A 310 -0.92 -23.32 13.43
CA ALA A 310 -1.54 -22.67 12.27
C ALA A 310 -2.36 -23.66 11.43
N GLY A 311 -1.89 -24.89 11.25
CA GLY A 311 -2.63 -25.96 10.58
C GLY A 311 -3.93 -26.29 11.31
N ILE A 312 -3.86 -26.55 12.62
CA ILE A 312 -5.04 -26.81 13.46
C ILE A 312 -6.03 -25.64 13.39
N ALA A 313 -5.54 -24.41 13.47
CA ALA A 313 -6.38 -23.23 13.37
C ALA A 313 -7.14 -23.17 12.02
N MET A 314 -6.49 -23.48 10.90
CA MET A 314 -7.18 -23.53 9.60
C MET A 314 -8.27 -24.62 9.57
N ASP A 315 -7.98 -25.82 10.08
CA ASP A 315 -8.94 -26.93 10.12
C ASP A 315 -10.17 -26.59 11.00
N GLU A 316 -9.98 -25.75 12.01
CA GLU A 316 -11.04 -25.28 12.92
C GLU A 316 -11.71 -23.97 12.45
N GLY A 317 -11.38 -23.46 11.26
CA GLY A 317 -12.00 -22.27 10.67
C GLY A 317 -11.35 -20.93 11.03
N ASP A 318 -10.26 -20.93 11.81
CA ASP A 318 -9.49 -19.75 12.20
C ASP A 318 -8.36 -19.43 11.21
N VAL A 319 -8.73 -19.33 9.93
CA VAL A 319 -7.79 -19.15 8.80
C VAL A 319 -6.89 -17.92 8.97
N GLY A 320 -7.38 -16.86 9.63
CA GLY A 320 -6.60 -15.66 9.90
C GLY A 320 -5.31 -15.90 10.68
N ALA A 321 -5.24 -16.97 11.49
CA ALA A 321 -4.04 -17.33 12.23
C ALA A 321 -2.89 -17.75 11.30
N ALA A 322 -3.20 -18.56 10.29
CA ALA A 322 -2.24 -18.98 9.27
C ALA A 322 -1.84 -17.83 8.34
N LEU A 323 -2.80 -16.96 7.96
CA LEU A 323 -2.49 -15.75 7.18
C LEU A 323 -1.52 -14.85 7.94
N HIS A 324 -1.78 -14.62 9.24
CA HIS A 324 -0.93 -13.79 10.09
C HIS A 324 0.50 -14.34 10.20
N LEU A 325 0.65 -15.63 10.54
CA LEU A 325 1.98 -16.25 10.62
C LEU A 325 2.68 -16.25 9.24
N GLY A 326 1.96 -16.59 8.17
CA GLY A 326 2.48 -16.62 6.81
C GLY A 326 3.01 -15.26 6.35
N ARG A 327 2.26 -14.17 6.58
CA ARG A 327 2.68 -12.80 6.27
C ARG A 327 3.95 -12.43 7.03
N ASN A 328 4.00 -12.71 8.33
CA ASN A 328 5.18 -12.39 9.14
C ASN A 328 6.42 -13.18 8.68
N LEU A 329 6.29 -14.49 8.42
CA LEU A 329 7.39 -15.29 7.88
C LEU A 329 7.85 -14.77 6.50
N PHE A 330 6.91 -14.38 5.64
CA PHE A 330 7.21 -13.80 4.33
C PHE A 330 8.03 -12.51 4.46
N LEU A 331 7.76 -11.68 5.47
CA LEU A 331 8.41 -10.38 5.70
C LEU A 331 9.70 -10.46 6.54
N LEU A 332 10.05 -11.64 7.08
CA LEU A 332 11.27 -11.83 7.89
C LEU A 332 12.50 -12.23 7.08
N ASP A 333 12.33 -12.64 5.82
CA ASP A 333 13.44 -12.80 4.89
C ASP A 333 13.92 -11.42 4.40
N ALA A 334 15.21 -11.30 4.09
CA ALA A 334 15.81 -10.08 3.54
C ALA A 334 16.30 -10.28 2.09
N PRO A 335 16.40 -9.20 1.28
CA PRO A 335 17.02 -9.29 -0.04
C PRO A 335 18.46 -9.83 0.04
N ASN A 336 18.85 -10.67 -0.90
CA ASN A 336 20.19 -11.30 -0.95
C ASN A 336 20.54 -12.15 0.27
N GLU A 337 19.53 -12.65 0.99
CA GLU A 337 19.73 -13.56 2.12
C GLU A 337 20.07 -14.97 1.63
N LYS A 338 21.30 -15.39 1.91
CA LYS A 338 21.88 -16.67 1.45
C LYS A 338 21.62 -17.85 2.40
N CYS A 339 21.27 -17.54 3.65
CA CYS A 339 21.09 -18.52 4.72
C CYS A 339 19.60 -18.73 5.03
N CYS A 340 19.28 -19.76 5.83
CA CYS A 340 17.94 -20.20 6.26
C CYS A 340 16.79 -19.21 5.96
N ARG A 341 16.02 -19.49 4.90
CA ARG A 341 14.89 -18.63 4.49
C ARG A 341 13.57 -19.20 4.97
N MET A 342 12.68 -18.31 5.39
CA MET A 342 11.31 -18.65 5.77
C MET A 342 10.35 -18.70 4.57
N LEU A 343 10.85 -18.40 3.37
CA LEU A 343 10.05 -18.37 2.14
C LEU A 343 9.21 -19.63 1.91
N THR A 344 9.76 -20.83 2.13
CA THR A 344 9.01 -22.08 1.91
C THR A 344 7.82 -22.22 2.86
N PRO A 345 7.99 -22.18 4.20
CA PRO A 345 6.84 -22.23 5.10
C PRO A 345 5.89 -21.05 4.93
N ALA A 346 6.40 -19.84 4.67
CA ALA A 346 5.57 -18.67 4.39
C ALA A 346 4.66 -18.89 3.17
N LYS A 347 5.24 -19.37 2.06
CA LYS A 347 4.51 -19.67 0.82
C LYS A 347 3.40 -20.69 1.05
N LEU A 348 3.68 -21.78 1.75
CA LEU A 348 2.70 -22.83 2.03
C LEU A 348 1.53 -22.33 2.87
N LEU A 349 1.80 -21.58 3.93
CA LEU A 349 0.76 -20.98 4.78
C LEU A 349 -0.08 -19.96 3.99
N LEU A 350 0.56 -19.01 3.33
CA LEU A 350 -0.11 -17.95 2.60
C LEU A 350 -0.99 -18.52 1.49
N ARG A 351 -0.47 -19.44 0.67
CA ARG A 351 -1.24 -20.10 -0.38
C ARG A 351 -2.49 -20.76 0.17
N SER A 352 -2.35 -21.54 1.25
CA SER A 352 -3.46 -22.29 1.84
C SER A 352 -4.50 -21.34 2.47
N ALA A 353 -4.03 -20.33 3.21
CA ALA A 353 -4.90 -19.33 3.83
C ALA A 353 -5.69 -18.54 2.78
N TYR A 354 -5.03 -18.08 1.70
CA TYR A 354 -5.71 -17.35 0.64
C TYR A 354 -6.75 -18.19 -0.10
N TYR A 355 -6.48 -19.48 -0.38
CA TYR A 355 -7.51 -20.35 -0.96
C TYR A 355 -8.70 -20.55 -0.03
N LEU A 356 -8.46 -20.73 1.27
CA LEU A 356 -9.54 -20.88 2.27
C LEU A 356 -10.33 -19.57 2.50
N LEU A 357 -9.71 -18.41 2.25
CA LEU A 357 -10.36 -17.09 2.26
C LEU A 357 -11.02 -16.74 0.92
N GLU A 358 -11.08 -17.68 -0.02
CA GLU A 358 -11.61 -17.48 -1.37
C GLU A 358 -10.90 -16.35 -2.14
N GLN A 359 -9.58 -16.22 -1.94
CA GLN A 359 -8.69 -15.27 -2.60
C GLN A 359 -7.64 -16.01 -3.48
N PRO A 360 -8.05 -16.68 -4.58
CA PRO A 360 -7.14 -17.48 -5.39
C PRO A 360 -6.08 -16.66 -6.15
N HIS A 361 -6.33 -15.40 -6.51
CA HIS A 361 -5.35 -14.57 -7.23
C HIS A 361 -4.22 -14.08 -6.31
N PHE A 362 -4.49 -13.83 -5.02
CA PHE A 362 -3.49 -13.56 -4.01
C PHE A 362 -2.62 -14.79 -3.78
N ALA A 363 -3.20 -15.99 -3.78
CA ALA A 363 -2.42 -17.22 -3.76
C ALA A 363 -1.48 -17.35 -4.98
N GLN A 364 -1.95 -17.00 -6.19
CA GLN A 364 -1.11 -16.97 -7.40
C GLN A 364 0.02 -15.92 -7.30
N VAL A 365 -0.29 -14.73 -6.79
CA VAL A 365 0.71 -13.69 -6.54
C VAL A 365 1.79 -14.18 -5.57
N VAL A 366 1.43 -14.92 -4.52
CA VAL A 366 2.40 -15.52 -3.59
C VAL A 366 3.34 -16.49 -4.31
N GLU A 367 2.83 -17.33 -5.20
CA GLU A 367 3.64 -18.30 -5.95
C GLU A 367 4.67 -17.57 -6.83
N VAL A 368 4.21 -16.62 -7.65
CA VAL A 368 5.08 -15.81 -8.51
C VAL A 368 6.05 -14.96 -7.68
N ALA A 369 5.60 -14.43 -6.54
CA ALA A 369 6.45 -13.67 -5.65
C ALA A 369 7.56 -14.52 -5.05
N ALA A 370 7.25 -15.75 -4.66
CA ALA A 370 8.23 -16.67 -4.13
C ALA A 370 9.28 -17.09 -5.17
N GLU A 371 8.90 -17.23 -6.43
CA GLU A 371 9.84 -17.52 -7.52
C GLU A 371 10.89 -16.42 -7.66
N PHE A 372 10.48 -15.15 -7.79
CA PHE A 372 11.45 -14.07 -7.94
C PHE A 372 12.25 -13.80 -6.66
N ARG A 373 11.66 -13.98 -5.48
CA ARG A 373 12.40 -13.90 -4.21
C ARG A 373 13.40 -15.06 -4.08
N ALA A 374 13.14 -16.19 -4.73
CA ALA A 374 14.11 -17.27 -4.80
C ALA A 374 15.27 -16.99 -5.75
N GLU A 375 15.06 -16.23 -6.82
CA GLU A 375 16.10 -15.75 -7.74
C GLU A 375 17.02 -14.70 -7.11
N ASN A 376 16.48 -13.84 -6.25
CA ASN A 376 17.24 -12.81 -5.48
C ASN A 376 18.02 -13.41 -4.29
N ARG A 377 18.79 -14.48 -4.53
CA ARG A 377 19.65 -15.20 -3.55
C ARG A 377 21.03 -14.59 -3.39
#